data_AF-A0A3S3N4C7-F1
#
_entry.id   AF-A0A3S3N4C7-F1
#
_cell.length_a   1.000
_cell.length_b   1.000
_cell.length_c   1.000
_cell.angle_alpha   90.00
_cell.angle_beta   90.00
_cell.angle_gamma   90.00
#
_symmetry.space_group_name_H-M   'P 1'
#
loop_
_entity.id
_entity.type
_entity.pdbx_description
1 polymer ?
#
loop_
_entity_poly.entity_id
_entity_poly.type
_entity_poly.pdbx_seq_one_letter_code
_entity_poly.pdbx_strand_id
1 'polypeptide(L)'
;MSIETAIAENTAAVLKLVAVTESLLSLRTEAFEKVGAAVNAAGKNTAAKDKPKADDKPKDNGNISTSPENRVNPYEGIKELIAGYITATDRPEERDARKAKMRDLLNHEKIKKPDVAADAKPDAGNIMESAIPLFKEQIAKLTAKGDITEAPKAPASDDLDL
;
A
#
# COMPACT_ATOMS: atom_id res chain seq x y z
N MET A 1 -12.11 34.96 17.67
CA MET A 1 -10.86 34.47 18.27
C MET A 1 -9.82 35.55 18.14
N SER A 2 -9.03 35.82 19.18
CA SER A 2 -7.88 36.71 19.06
C SER A 2 -6.68 35.97 18.45
N ILE A 3 -5.75 36.71 17.88
CA ILE A 3 -4.48 36.17 17.36
C ILE A 3 -3.71 35.46 18.48
N GLU A 4 -3.77 35.98 19.70
CA GLU A 4 -3.12 35.38 20.87
C GLU A 4 -3.71 34.01 21.21
N THR A 5 -5.04 33.86 21.13
CA THR A 5 -5.70 32.55 21.32
C THR A 5 -5.27 31.57 20.23
N ALA A 6 -5.21 32.00 18.96
CA ALA A 6 -4.78 31.16 17.86
C ALA A 6 -3.31 30.72 17.98
N ILE A 7 -2.42 31.59 18.47
CA ILE A 7 -1.01 31.27 18.73
C ILE A 7 -0.89 30.25 19.87
N ALA A 8 -1.66 30.41 20.94
CA ALA A 8 -1.65 29.47 22.07
C ALA A 8 -2.15 28.07 21.66
N GLU A 9 -3.23 28.01 20.89
CA GLU A 9 -3.78 26.76 20.34
C GLU A 9 -2.79 26.08 19.39
N ASN A 10 -2.14 26.85 18.52
CA ASN A 10 -1.16 26.32 17.58
C ASN A 10 0.09 25.79 18.32
N THR A 11 0.56 26.52 19.33
CA THR A 11 1.68 26.07 20.19
C THR A 11 1.34 24.76 20.91
N ALA A 12 0.13 24.64 21.44
CA ALA A 12 -0.34 23.41 22.08
C ALA A 12 -0.45 22.23 21.09
N ALA A 13 -0.88 22.49 19.86
CA ALA A 13 -0.92 21.50 18.79
C ALA A 13 0.49 21.03 18.39
N VAL A 14 1.44 21.94 18.28
CA VAL A 14 2.85 21.63 17.98
C VAL A 14 3.46 20.78 19.08
N LEU A 15 3.26 21.11 20.36
CA LEU A 15 3.77 20.32 21.47
C LEU A 15 3.21 18.89 21.49
N LYS A 16 1.92 18.72 21.16
CA LYS A 16 1.32 17.39 21.00
C LYS A 16 1.94 16.62 19.84
N LEU A 17 2.19 17.27 18.70
CA LEU A 17 2.84 16.63 17.55
C LEU A 17 4.27 16.19 17.89
N VAL A 18 5.02 16.98 18.65
CA VAL A 18 6.37 16.61 19.12
C VAL A 18 6.31 15.37 19.99
N ALA A 19 5.44 15.35 21.01
CA ALA A 19 5.31 14.22 21.92
C ALA A 19 4.91 12.92 21.19
N VAL A 20 3.98 13.01 20.22
CA VAL A 20 3.61 11.86 19.37
C VAL A 20 4.80 11.39 18.53
N THR A 21 5.59 12.31 17.99
CA THR A 21 6.77 11.98 17.18
C THR A 21 7.83 11.28 18.02
N GLU A 22 8.10 11.75 19.24
CA GLU A 22 9.00 11.10 20.19
C GLU A 22 8.51 9.68 20.54
N SER A 23 7.21 9.52 20.76
CA SER A 23 6.61 8.23 21.07
C SER A 23 6.76 7.24 19.90
N LEU A 24 6.57 7.70 18.67
CA LEU A 24 6.80 6.91 17.45
C LEU A 24 8.27 6.53 17.27
N LEU A 25 9.20 7.42 17.60
CA LEU A 25 10.64 7.13 17.55
C LEU A 25 11.03 6.07 18.60
N SER A 26 10.48 6.12 19.80
CA SER A 26 10.68 5.09 20.82
C SER A 26 10.11 3.75 20.38
N LEU A 27 8.86 3.72 19.90
CA LEU A 27 8.23 2.51 19.31
C LEU A 27 9.05 1.91 18.17
N ARG A 28 9.60 2.76 17.30
CA ARG A 28 10.50 2.34 16.22
C ARG A 28 11.76 1.69 16.78
N THR A 29 12.35 2.26 17.82
CA THR A 29 13.56 1.74 18.46
C THR A 29 13.30 0.39 19.13
N GLU A 30 12.22 0.28 19.90
CA GLU A 30 11.80 -0.99 20.52
C GLU A 30 11.49 -2.08 19.49
N ALA A 31 10.88 -1.71 18.36
CA ALA A 31 10.63 -2.65 17.27
C ALA A 31 11.94 -3.16 16.64
N PHE A 32 12.93 -2.29 16.43
CA PHE A 32 14.24 -2.71 15.95
C PHE A 32 14.96 -3.63 16.92
N GLU A 33 14.92 -3.35 18.22
CA GLU A 33 15.55 -4.22 19.23
C GLU A 33 14.90 -5.61 19.27
N LYS A 34 13.57 -5.68 19.22
CA LYS A 34 12.84 -6.97 19.18
C LYS A 34 13.13 -7.77 17.91
N VAL A 35 13.21 -7.10 16.75
CA VAL A 35 13.56 -7.77 15.48
C VAL A 35 15.02 -8.23 15.47
N GLY A 36 15.96 -7.40 15.97
CA GLY A 36 17.37 -7.79 16.10
C GLY A 36 17.57 -8.98 17.04
N ALA A 37 16.83 -9.03 18.14
CA ALA A 37 16.84 -10.17 19.07
C ALA A 37 16.28 -11.45 18.42
N ALA A 38 15.20 -11.35 17.63
CA ALA A 38 14.61 -12.49 16.93
C ALA A 38 15.53 -13.07 15.84
N VAL A 39 16.24 -12.22 15.10
CA VAL A 39 17.21 -12.63 14.08
C VAL A 39 18.42 -13.34 14.69
N ASN A 40 18.92 -12.86 15.84
CA ASN A 40 20.02 -13.52 16.56
C ASN A 40 19.58 -14.85 17.22
N ALA A 41 18.31 -15.01 17.56
CA ALA A 41 17.77 -16.27 18.10
C ALA A 41 17.59 -17.35 17.01
N ALA A 42 17.29 -16.97 15.77
CA ALA A 42 17.09 -17.89 14.65
C ALA A 42 18.40 -18.50 14.09
N GLY A 43 19.56 -17.89 14.37
CA GLY A 43 20.85 -18.34 13.84
C GLY A 43 21.46 -19.59 14.49
N LYS A 44 20.84 -20.19 15.51
CA LYS A 44 21.49 -21.22 16.33
C LYS A 44 21.12 -22.68 16.05
N ASN A 45 20.16 -22.98 15.18
CA ASN A 45 19.83 -24.38 14.85
C ASN A 45 19.46 -24.54 13.37
N THR A 46 20.40 -25.01 12.55
CA THR A 46 20.25 -26.18 11.64
C THR A 46 21.41 -26.22 10.65
N ALA A 47 22.41 -27.04 10.99
CA ALA A 47 23.36 -27.57 10.02
C ALA A 47 22.78 -28.84 9.39
N ALA A 48 22.56 -28.87 8.07
CA ALA A 48 22.55 -30.10 7.26
C ALA A 48 22.58 -29.82 5.74
N LYS A 49 23.77 -30.02 5.15
CA LYS A 49 24.14 -30.60 3.83
C LYS A 49 23.30 -30.43 2.54
N ASP A 50 23.99 -29.85 1.55
CA ASP A 50 24.19 -30.26 0.12
C ASP A 50 23.01 -30.57 -0.82
N LYS A 51 22.81 -29.69 -1.82
CA LYS A 51 23.30 -29.87 -3.20
C LYS A 51 23.01 -28.64 -4.08
N PRO A 52 23.94 -28.19 -4.94
CA PRO A 52 23.66 -27.16 -5.94
C PRO A 52 23.21 -27.80 -7.26
N LYS A 53 22.11 -27.33 -7.85
CA LYS A 53 21.86 -27.48 -9.29
C LYS A 53 21.14 -26.25 -9.86
N ALA A 54 21.67 -25.85 -11.00
CA ALA A 54 21.49 -24.61 -11.74
C ALA A 54 20.08 -24.35 -12.29
N ASP A 55 19.93 -23.10 -12.71
CA ASP A 55 18.96 -22.53 -13.64
C ASP A 55 17.50 -22.50 -13.19
N ASP A 56 17.14 -21.40 -12.52
CA ASP A 56 15.97 -20.65 -12.98
C ASP A 56 16.15 -19.17 -12.62
N LYS A 57 15.62 -18.30 -13.48
CA LYS A 57 15.66 -16.81 -13.39
C LYS A 57 15.54 -16.31 -11.95
N PRO A 58 16.14 -15.16 -11.59
CA PRO A 58 15.80 -14.52 -10.33
C PRO A 58 14.30 -14.23 -10.33
N LYS A 59 13.52 -15.10 -9.68
CA LYS A 59 12.25 -14.72 -9.11
C LYS A 59 12.63 -13.68 -8.09
N ASP A 60 12.39 -12.43 -8.45
CA ASP A 60 12.29 -11.31 -7.53
C ASP A 60 11.09 -11.60 -6.61
N ASN A 61 11.26 -12.62 -5.76
CA ASN A 61 10.49 -12.78 -4.55
C ASN A 61 10.85 -11.52 -3.79
N GLY A 62 9.89 -10.60 -3.63
CA GLY A 62 10.04 -9.27 -3.05
C GLY A 62 10.50 -9.29 -1.59
N ASN A 63 11.64 -9.92 -1.35
CA ASN A 63 12.38 -9.91 -0.12
C ASN A 63 12.95 -8.51 -0.03
N ILE A 64 12.29 -7.70 0.79
CA ILE A 64 12.79 -6.40 1.23
C ILE A 64 14.23 -6.62 1.71
N SER A 65 15.19 -6.05 0.98
CA SER A 65 16.61 -6.16 1.34
C SER A 65 16.78 -5.71 2.79
N THR A 66 17.35 -6.58 3.62
CA THR A 66 17.68 -6.28 5.01
C THR A 66 18.95 -5.43 5.14
N SER A 67 19.66 -5.18 4.03
CA SER A 67 20.82 -4.30 3.98
C SER A 67 20.38 -2.82 3.89
N PRO A 68 20.91 -1.93 4.77
CA PRO A 68 20.55 -0.51 4.80
C PRO A 68 20.75 0.22 3.47
N GLU A 69 21.74 -0.19 2.68
CA GLU A 69 22.16 0.48 1.44
C GLU A 69 21.25 0.18 0.24
N ASN A 70 20.42 -0.88 0.32
CA ASN A 70 19.50 -1.32 -0.73
C ASN A 70 18.04 -1.28 -0.27
N ARG A 71 17.72 -0.50 0.76
CA ARG A 71 16.39 -0.46 1.35
C ARG A 71 15.43 0.35 0.46
N VAL A 72 14.90 -0.29 -0.57
CA VAL A 72 13.79 0.25 -1.36
C VAL A 72 12.58 0.34 -0.44
N ASN A 73 11.97 1.52 -0.32
CA ASN A 73 10.73 1.66 0.43
C ASN A 73 9.65 0.85 -0.31
N PRO A 74 9.11 -0.23 0.28
CA PRO A 74 8.21 -1.10 -0.46
C PRO A 74 6.89 -0.37 -0.79
N TYR A 75 6.54 0.67 -0.04
CA TYR A 75 5.35 1.51 -0.27
C TYR A 75 5.56 2.60 -1.33
N GLU A 76 6.79 2.78 -1.83
CA GLU A 76 7.08 3.77 -2.86
C GLU A 76 6.29 3.46 -4.15
N GLY A 77 5.67 4.50 -4.71
CA GLY A 77 4.86 4.39 -5.92
C GLY A 77 3.46 3.80 -5.72
N ILE A 78 3.09 3.33 -4.52
CA ILE A 78 1.78 2.68 -4.31
C ILE A 78 0.64 3.68 -4.45
N LYS A 79 0.79 4.91 -3.92
CA LYS A 79 -0.25 5.94 -4.02
C LYS A 79 -0.44 6.39 -5.47
N GLU A 80 0.66 6.54 -6.20
CA GLU A 80 0.70 6.89 -7.61
C GLU A 80 0.05 5.78 -8.46
N LEU A 81 0.33 4.52 -8.16
CA LEU A 81 -0.24 3.36 -8.84
C LEU A 81 -1.77 3.27 -8.62
N ILE A 82 -2.24 3.55 -7.39
CA ILE A 82 -3.67 3.64 -7.08
C ILE A 82 -4.32 4.79 -7.85
N ALA A 83 -3.72 5.98 -7.81
CA ALA A 83 -4.23 7.16 -8.50
C ALA A 83 -4.30 6.91 -10.01
N GLY A 84 -3.22 6.39 -10.60
CA GLY A 84 -3.14 6.07 -12.02
C GLY A 84 -4.22 5.08 -12.46
N TYR A 85 -4.48 4.03 -11.68
CA TYR A 85 -5.57 3.10 -11.99
C TYR A 85 -6.94 3.80 -12.00
N ILE A 86 -7.23 4.62 -10.98
CA ILE A 86 -8.51 5.32 -10.86
C ILE A 86 -8.68 6.35 -11.98
N THR A 87 -7.64 7.10 -12.32
CA THR A 87 -7.69 8.20 -13.29
C THR A 87 -7.43 7.79 -14.73
N ALA A 88 -7.12 6.52 -15.01
CA ALA A 88 -6.90 6.01 -16.37
C ALA A 88 -8.19 5.88 -17.21
N THR A 89 -9.24 6.63 -16.86
CA THR A 89 -10.51 6.68 -17.57
C THR A 89 -11.14 8.05 -17.37
N ASP A 90 -11.72 8.61 -18.43
CA ASP A 90 -12.42 9.88 -18.37
C ASP A 90 -13.87 9.74 -17.90
N ARG A 91 -14.41 8.51 -17.94
CA ARG A 91 -15.79 8.16 -17.59
C ARG A 91 -16.01 8.22 -16.07
N PRO A 92 -16.90 9.10 -15.57
CA PRO A 92 -17.15 9.22 -14.13
C PRO A 92 -17.65 7.92 -13.47
N GLU A 93 -18.53 7.20 -14.14
CA GLU A 93 -19.10 5.93 -13.67
C GLU A 93 -18.05 4.83 -13.54
N GLU A 94 -17.14 4.76 -14.51
CA GLU A 94 -16.01 3.84 -14.48
C GLU A 94 -15.03 4.21 -13.37
N ARG A 95 -14.76 5.51 -13.21
CA ARG A 95 -13.88 6.03 -12.15
C ARG A 95 -14.41 5.66 -10.77
N ASP A 96 -15.71 5.74 -10.55
CA ASP A 96 -16.34 5.36 -9.28
C ASP A 96 -16.33 3.85 -9.07
N ALA A 97 -16.54 3.05 -10.12
CA ALA A 97 -16.36 1.60 -10.06
C ALA A 97 -14.90 1.22 -9.72
N ARG A 98 -13.91 1.91 -10.29
CA ARG A 98 -12.49 1.70 -9.99
C ARG A 98 -12.15 2.11 -8.56
N LYS A 99 -12.72 3.20 -8.03
CA LYS A 99 -12.59 3.59 -6.61
C LYS A 99 -13.18 2.53 -5.67
N ALA A 100 -14.37 1.99 -5.98
CA ALA A 100 -14.99 0.93 -5.20
C ALA A 100 -14.11 -0.34 -5.22
N LYS A 101 -13.65 -0.74 -6.41
CA LYS A 101 -12.76 -1.90 -6.56
C LYS A 101 -11.44 -1.75 -5.80
N MET A 102 -10.87 -0.55 -5.80
CA MET A 102 -9.66 -0.25 -5.04
C MET A 102 -9.90 -0.32 -3.54
N ARG A 103 -11.03 0.19 -3.06
CA ARG A 103 -11.43 0.11 -1.65
C ARG A 103 -11.57 -1.34 -1.19
N ASP A 104 -12.19 -2.18 -2.00
CA ASP A 104 -12.32 -3.62 -1.70
C ASP A 104 -10.95 -4.30 -1.65
N LEU A 105 -10.07 -3.97 -2.60
CA LEU A 105 -8.72 -4.53 -2.65
C LEU A 105 -7.89 -4.12 -1.43
N LEU A 106 -7.95 -2.84 -1.03
CA LEU A 106 -7.25 -2.31 0.15
C LEU A 106 -7.79 -2.86 1.47
N ASN A 107 -9.05 -3.31 1.49
CA ASN A 107 -9.68 -3.95 2.66
C ASN A 107 -9.64 -5.48 2.61
N HIS A 108 -9.05 -6.07 1.58
CA HIS A 108 -8.98 -7.51 1.43
C HIS A 108 -8.07 -8.12 2.52
N GLU A 109 -8.48 -9.24 3.13
CA GLU A 109 -7.76 -9.93 4.22
C GLU A 109 -6.29 -10.26 3.90
N LYS A 110 -6.00 -10.51 2.62
CA LYS A 110 -4.64 -10.82 2.12
C LYS A 110 -3.79 -9.59 1.82
N ILE A 111 -4.38 -8.40 1.87
CA ILE A 111 -3.73 -7.12 1.54
C ILE A 111 -3.63 -6.25 2.79
N LYS A 112 -4.72 -6.12 3.55
CA LYS A 112 -4.83 -5.27 4.74
C LYS A 112 -4.10 -5.88 5.93
N LYS A 113 -3.44 -5.03 6.72
CA LYS A 113 -2.83 -5.46 7.98
C LYS A 113 -3.89 -5.95 8.99
N PRO A 114 -3.64 -7.04 9.73
CA PRO A 114 -4.64 -7.67 10.60
C PRO A 114 -5.02 -6.80 11.82
N ASP A 115 -4.17 -5.84 12.18
CA ASP A 115 -4.36 -4.90 13.29
C ASP A 115 -5.15 -3.64 12.90
N VAL A 116 -5.43 -3.45 11.61
CA VAL A 116 -6.22 -2.30 11.13
C VAL A 116 -7.70 -2.61 11.28
N ALA A 117 -8.41 -1.74 12.00
CA ALA A 117 -9.84 -1.86 12.25
C ALA A 117 -10.65 -2.07 10.96
N ALA A 118 -11.70 -2.89 11.01
CA ALA A 118 -12.50 -3.25 9.84
C ALA A 118 -13.09 -2.03 9.11
N ASP A 119 -13.43 -0.98 9.86
CA ASP A 119 -13.98 0.30 9.43
C ASP A 119 -12.93 1.38 9.11
N ALA A 120 -11.63 1.07 9.28
CA ALA A 120 -10.58 2.01 8.96
C ALA A 120 -10.65 2.44 7.49
N LYS A 121 -10.39 3.73 7.26
CA LYS A 121 -10.36 4.29 5.91
C LYS A 121 -9.33 3.53 5.06
N PRO A 122 -9.68 3.13 3.82
CA PRO A 122 -8.73 2.49 2.92
C PRO A 122 -7.53 3.41 2.67
N ASP A 123 -6.34 2.94 2.99
CA ASP A 123 -5.10 3.70 2.86
C ASP A 123 -3.96 2.76 2.45
N ALA A 124 -3.04 3.26 1.62
CA ALA A 124 -1.86 2.51 1.18
C ALA A 124 -0.97 2.05 2.36
N GLY A 125 -0.92 2.83 3.44
CA GLY A 125 -0.18 2.50 4.67
C GLY A 125 -0.81 1.37 5.48
N ASN A 126 -2.06 0.97 5.16
CA ASN A 126 -2.74 -0.17 5.78
C ASN A 126 -2.44 -1.49 5.07
N ILE A 127 -1.65 -1.49 4.00
CA ILE A 127 -1.25 -2.70 3.27
C ILE A 127 -0.14 -3.42 4.05
N MET A 128 -0.23 -4.74 4.20
CA MET A 128 0.85 -5.57 4.73
C MET A 128 2.07 -5.50 3.82
N GLU A 129 3.27 -5.31 4.38
CA GLU A 129 4.49 -5.18 3.57
C GLU A 129 4.72 -6.39 2.66
N SER A 130 4.47 -7.60 3.17
CA SER A 130 4.56 -8.84 2.41
C SER A 130 3.51 -8.97 1.30
N ALA A 131 2.41 -8.21 1.38
CA ALA A 131 1.33 -8.23 0.40
C ALA A 131 1.51 -7.17 -0.71
N ILE A 132 2.52 -6.30 -0.62
CA ILE A 132 2.79 -5.26 -1.61
C ILE A 132 3.01 -5.83 -3.03
N PRO A 133 3.81 -6.90 -3.23
CA PRO A 133 3.95 -7.52 -4.55
C PRO A 133 2.62 -8.02 -5.11
N LEU A 134 1.81 -8.68 -4.26
CA LEU A 134 0.48 -9.16 -4.62
C LEU A 134 -0.45 -8.00 -4.98
N PHE A 135 -0.41 -6.90 -4.23
CA PHE A 135 -1.20 -5.70 -4.50
C PHE A 135 -0.87 -5.11 -5.88
N LYS A 136 0.43 -4.95 -6.19
CA LYS A 136 0.91 -4.47 -7.50
C LYS A 136 0.45 -5.40 -8.63
N GLU A 137 0.54 -6.72 -8.43
CA GLU A 137 0.07 -7.72 -9.40
C GLU A 137 -1.45 -7.62 -9.64
N GLN A 138 -2.25 -7.44 -8.59
CA GLN A 138 -3.70 -7.31 -8.72
C GLN A 138 -4.09 -6.04 -9.47
N ILE A 139 -3.42 -4.91 -9.22
CA ILE A 139 -3.66 -3.69 -9.98
C ILE A 139 -3.27 -3.87 -11.44
N ALA A 140 -2.12 -4.48 -11.74
CA ALA A 140 -1.73 -4.77 -13.12
C ALA A 140 -2.79 -5.64 -13.84
N LYS A 141 -3.34 -6.65 -13.15
CA LYS A 141 -4.44 -7.48 -13.68
C LYS A 141 -5.72 -6.68 -13.92
N LEU A 142 -6.08 -5.79 -13.01
CA LEU A 142 -7.26 -4.93 -13.16
C LEU A 142 -7.09 -3.95 -14.33
N THR A 143 -5.92 -3.31 -14.44
CA THR A 143 -5.59 -2.44 -15.58
C THR A 143 -5.63 -3.20 -16.90
N ALA A 144 -5.09 -4.42 -16.95
CA ALA A 144 -5.11 -5.25 -18.16
C ALA A 144 -6.51 -5.73 -18.55
N LYS A 145 -7.44 -5.86 -17.57
CA LYS A 145 -8.84 -6.18 -17.85
C LYS A 145 -9.61 -5.02 -18.50
N GLY A 146 -9.10 -3.79 -18.40
CA GLY A 146 -9.76 -2.60 -18.93
C GLY A 146 -10.90 -2.12 -18.04
N ASP A 147 -11.91 -1.52 -18.66
CA ASP A 147 -13.06 -0.94 -17.97
C ASP A 147 -13.90 -2.01 -17.23
N ILE A 148 -14.32 -1.69 -16.01
CA ILE A 148 -15.21 -2.50 -15.17
C ILE A 148 -16.67 -2.39 -15.64
N THR A 149 -17.04 -1.20 -16.12
CA THR A 149 -18.41 -0.84 -16.53
C THR A 149 -18.54 -0.80 -18.05
N GLU A 150 -19.69 -1.25 -18.55
CA GLU A 150 -20.00 -1.17 -19.98
C GLU A 150 -20.04 0.28 -20.45
N ALA A 151 -19.43 0.57 -21.60
CA ALA A 151 -19.52 1.87 -22.24
C ALA A 151 -20.98 2.21 -22.55
N PRO A 152 -21.41 3.49 -22.43
CA PRO A 152 -22.73 3.90 -22.88
C PRO A 152 -22.93 3.43 -24.32
N LYS A 153 -24.03 2.73 -24.58
CA LYS A 153 -24.39 2.41 -25.96
C LYS A 153 -24.48 3.74 -26.71
N ALA A 154 -23.78 3.84 -27.84
CA ALA A 154 -23.96 4.96 -28.74
C ALA A 154 -25.47 5.15 -28.97
N PRO A 155 -25.99 6.39 -28.97
CA PRO A 155 -27.37 6.60 -29.38
C PRO A 155 -27.53 5.88 -30.72
N ALA A 156 -28.56 5.04 -30.83
CA ALA A 156 -28.92 4.47 -32.12
C ALA A 156 -28.91 5.65 -33.08
N SER A 157 -28.16 5.53 -34.18
CA SER A 157 -28.22 6.52 -35.23
C SER A 157 -29.69 6.77 -35.49
N ASP A 158 -30.16 7.98 -35.20
CA ASP A 158 -31.35 8.51 -35.85
C ASP A 158 -30.94 8.54 -37.33
N ASP A 159 -31.13 7.41 -38.01
CA ASP A 159 -31.46 7.40 -39.42
C ASP A 159 -32.78 8.17 -39.51
N LEU A 160 -32.64 9.50 -39.50
CA LEU A 160 -33.57 10.36 -40.20
C LEU A 160 -33.48 9.95 -41.66
N ASP A 161 -34.33 9.00 -42.04
CA ASP A 161 -34.77 8.81 -43.43
C ASP A 161 -35.28 10.18 -43.93
N LEU A 162 -34.39 10.93 -44.58
CA LEU A 162 -34.67 12.15 -45.35
C LEU A 162 -34.82 11.81 -46.82
#